data_AF-A0A3C1EW71-F1
#
_entry.id   AF-A0A3C1EW71-F1
#
_cell.length_a   1.000
_cell.length_b   1.000
_cell.length_c   1.000
_cell.angle_alpha   90.00
_cell.angle_beta   90.00
_cell.angle_gamma   90.00
#
_symmetry.space_group_name_H-M   'P 1'
#
loop_
_entity.id
_entity.type
_entity.pdbx_description
1 polymer ?
#
loop_
_entity_poly.entity_id
_entity_poly.type
_entity_poly.pdbx_seq_one_letter_code
_entity_poly.pdbx_strand_id
1 'polypeptide(L)'
;MRISLRNGWKLINSIKLLFFISIYILLNLTNLINAQSNNQTTISYPLYLCSANNPNDYRLFANGGGWDGFWYVGYNRVWIKKIFIPENLSNYKTAFLGAKLGRMKSQQVYKNGKATLDKEAIPGDIYIAISSTISWQKSTWKLLTFTSEIPFEGDSELAIEQIGESQWFWAKIPISDISFGQDNYIALWSTSSYLNNTANSPIIAAAWGDKDTNSFINDEIRGIPPQHFSTTTLKSTLTVFDPAIALKLVPELLQNITIGIMGISNGEKISEKKVFYSSILGNEIEKAWFEISEDNKNWKKHGLTIYTSPYIFSINPKKLAFEKHGKENNKNQHEISNNLFLRIFIRVCAIDIWENIAKSDTLEIFIVDKTDKK
;
A
#
# COMPACT_ATOMS: atom_id res chain seq x y z
N MET A 1 95.06 4.60 -22.66
CA MET A 1 93.95 4.36 -21.70
C MET A 1 92.70 4.01 -22.50
N ARG A 2 92.46 2.72 -22.76
CA ARG A 2 91.29 2.22 -23.52
C ARG A 2 90.30 1.63 -22.51
N ILE A 3 89.15 2.28 -22.35
CA ILE A 3 88.04 1.78 -21.52
C ILE A 3 87.21 0.83 -22.39
N SER A 4 87.09 -0.41 -21.91
CA SER A 4 86.36 -1.51 -22.56
C SER A 4 84.84 -1.32 -22.45
N LEU A 5 84.19 -0.99 -23.56
CA LEU A 5 82.73 -1.04 -23.75
C LEU A 5 82.28 -2.51 -23.89
N ARG A 6 82.13 -3.24 -22.77
CA ARG A 6 81.56 -4.61 -22.76
C ARG A 6 80.22 -4.75 -22.03
N ASN A 7 79.64 -3.67 -21.51
CA ASN A 7 78.44 -3.75 -20.67
C ASN A 7 77.12 -3.28 -21.33
N GLY A 8 77.15 -2.80 -22.58
CA GLY A 8 75.95 -2.26 -23.26
C GLY A 8 74.87 -3.30 -23.60
N TRP A 9 75.26 -4.54 -23.90
CA TRP A 9 74.31 -5.58 -24.32
C TRP A 9 73.48 -6.18 -23.19
N LYS A 10 73.99 -6.19 -21.95
CA LYS A 10 73.20 -6.68 -20.79
C LYS A 10 72.14 -5.68 -20.35
N LEU A 11 72.38 -4.37 -20.51
CA LEU A 11 71.45 -3.34 -20.06
C LEU A 11 70.18 -3.27 -20.91
N ILE A 12 70.29 -3.48 -22.23
CA ILE A 12 69.16 -3.39 -23.17
C ILE A 12 68.15 -4.53 -22.96
N ASN A 13 68.61 -5.74 -22.62
CA ASN A 13 67.72 -6.86 -22.35
C ASN A 13 66.97 -6.71 -21.02
N SER A 14 67.60 -6.11 -20.00
CA SER A 14 66.96 -5.83 -18.71
C SER A 14 65.83 -4.80 -18.83
N ILE A 15 66.02 -3.76 -19.65
CA ILE A 15 65.00 -2.72 -19.88
C ILE A 15 63.79 -3.29 -20.63
N LYS A 16 64.01 -4.14 -21.64
CA LYS A 16 62.91 -4.83 -22.34
C LYS A 16 62.10 -5.72 -21.38
N LEU A 17 62.77 -6.48 -20.52
CA LEU A 17 62.10 -7.35 -19.56
C LEU A 17 61.25 -6.55 -18.55
N LEU A 18 61.76 -5.43 -18.04
CA LEU A 18 61.01 -4.53 -17.16
C LEU A 18 59.79 -3.92 -17.86
N PHE A 19 59.90 -3.58 -19.14
CA PHE A 19 58.79 -3.05 -19.92
C PHE A 19 57.68 -4.09 -20.14
N PHE A 20 58.04 -5.34 -20.43
CA PHE A 20 57.08 -6.44 -20.55
C PHE A 20 56.39 -6.77 -19.23
N ILE A 21 57.12 -6.77 -18.12
CA ILE A 21 56.55 -6.99 -16.78
C ILE A 21 55.59 -5.85 -16.41
N SER A 22 55.97 -4.60 -16.68
CA SER A 22 55.11 -3.43 -16.44
C SER A 22 53.82 -3.49 -17.24
N ILE A 23 53.88 -3.83 -18.53
CA ILE A 23 52.69 -4.00 -19.39
C ILE A 23 51.81 -5.14 -18.89
N TYR A 24 52.41 -6.27 -18.50
CA TYR A 24 51.67 -7.43 -17.98
C TYR A 24 50.96 -7.11 -16.66
N ILE A 25 51.60 -6.36 -15.75
CA ILE A 25 50.98 -5.90 -14.50
C ILE A 25 49.84 -4.91 -14.79
N LEU A 26 50.02 -3.99 -15.75
CA LEU A 26 48.99 -3.03 -16.14
C LEU A 26 47.77 -3.72 -16.78
N LEU A 27 47.99 -4.74 -17.60
CA LEU A 27 46.92 -5.55 -18.22
C LEU A 27 46.17 -6.39 -17.18
N ASN A 28 46.85 -6.91 -16.15
CA ASN A 28 46.17 -7.65 -15.09
C ASN A 28 45.41 -6.72 -14.12
N LEU A 29 45.92 -5.53 -13.83
CA LEU A 29 45.23 -4.52 -13.01
C LEU A 29 43.95 -4.00 -13.70
N THR A 30 43.99 -3.78 -15.02
CA THR A 30 42.80 -3.36 -15.78
C THR A 30 41.73 -4.46 -15.85
N ASN A 31 42.13 -5.72 -15.94
CA ASN A 31 41.19 -6.85 -15.85
C ASN A 31 40.56 -6.99 -14.45
N LEU A 32 41.30 -6.68 -13.37
CA LEU A 32 40.77 -6.72 -12.00
C LEU A 32 39.76 -5.60 -11.74
N ILE A 33 40.03 -4.39 -12.26
CA ILE A 33 39.14 -3.22 -12.12
C ILE A 33 37.85 -3.41 -12.93
N ASN A 34 37.93 -3.98 -14.14
CA ASN A 34 36.75 -4.29 -14.96
C ASN A 34 35.94 -5.49 -14.43
N ALA A 35 36.58 -6.43 -13.73
CA ALA A 35 35.86 -7.52 -13.05
C ALA A 35 35.06 -7.03 -11.84
N GLN A 36 35.47 -5.94 -11.18
CA GLN A 36 34.72 -5.33 -10.08
C GLN A 36 33.57 -4.42 -10.54
N SER A 37 33.60 -3.86 -11.77
CA SER A 37 32.50 -3.03 -12.28
C SER A 37 31.31 -3.83 -12.81
N ASN A 38 31.51 -5.10 -13.20
CA ASN A 38 30.46 -5.93 -13.81
C ASN A 38 29.59 -6.71 -12.81
N ASN A 39 29.88 -6.60 -11.51
CA ASN A 39 29.12 -7.25 -10.43
C ASN A 39 28.27 -6.26 -9.60
N GLN A 40 27.98 -5.06 -10.12
CA GLN A 40 26.82 -4.32 -9.64
C GLN A 40 25.58 -4.94 -10.28
N THR A 41 24.97 -5.91 -9.60
CA THR A 41 23.56 -6.25 -9.85
C THR A 41 22.76 -4.97 -9.60
N THR A 42 22.40 -4.24 -10.65
CA THR A 42 21.51 -3.10 -10.56
C THR A 42 20.18 -3.62 -10.00
N ILE A 43 19.91 -3.35 -8.72
CA ILE A 43 18.62 -3.68 -8.11
C ILE A 43 17.56 -2.91 -8.91
N SER A 44 16.66 -3.64 -9.56
CA SER A 44 15.56 -3.02 -10.29
C SER A 44 14.51 -2.60 -9.28
N TYR A 45 14.19 -1.31 -9.24
CA TYR A 45 13.16 -0.75 -8.37
C TYR A 45 11.79 -0.77 -9.06
N PRO A 46 10.69 -0.84 -8.29
CA PRO A 46 9.37 -0.57 -8.81
C PRO A 46 9.30 0.79 -9.50
N LEU A 47 8.63 0.83 -10.65
CA LEU A 47 8.40 2.06 -11.40
C LEU A 47 6.96 2.54 -11.16
N TYR A 48 6.81 3.82 -10.85
CA TYR A 48 5.51 4.46 -10.67
C TYR A 48 5.25 5.39 -11.86
N LEU A 49 4.16 5.15 -12.57
CA LEU A 49 3.67 5.96 -13.67
C LEU A 49 2.47 6.77 -13.17
N CYS A 50 2.72 8.04 -12.90
CA CYS A 50 1.74 9.05 -12.53
C CYS A 50 2.16 10.40 -13.12
N SER A 51 1.26 11.38 -13.13
CA SER A 51 1.58 12.68 -13.74
C SER A 51 2.48 13.55 -12.89
N ALA A 52 2.38 13.48 -11.56
CA ALA A 52 3.43 14.03 -10.74
C ALA A 52 4.70 13.16 -10.89
N ASN A 53 5.85 13.79 -11.11
CA ASN A 53 7.13 13.09 -11.17
C ASN A 53 7.48 12.33 -9.87
N ASN A 54 6.89 12.75 -8.75
CA ASN A 54 7.05 12.12 -7.45
C ASN A 54 5.67 11.70 -6.90
N PRO A 55 5.40 10.40 -6.68
CA PRO A 55 4.12 9.92 -6.16
C PRO A 55 3.81 10.42 -4.73
N ASN A 56 4.79 10.98 -4.02
CA ASN A 56 4.59 11.59 -2.71
C ASN A 56 4.01 13.01 -2.76
N ASP A 57 4.07 13.67 -3.93
CA ASP A 57 3.56 15.05 -4.08
C ASP A 57 2.02 15.12 -4.10
N TYR A 58 1.36 13.98 -4.27
CA TYR A 58 -0.08 13.84 -4.11
C TYR A 58 -0.48 13.98 -2.64
N ARG A 59 -0.68 15.22 -2.18
CA ARG A 59 -1.02 15.55 -0.79
C ARG A 59 -2.19 16.52 -0.66
N LEU A 60 -2.61 17.14 -1.75
CA LEU A 60 -3.71 18.11 -1.73
C LEU A 60 -5.05 17.42 -1.50
N PHE A 61 -5.98 18.14 -0.87
CA PHE A 61 -7.34 17.74 -0.49
C PHE A 61 -7.40 16.62 0.55
N ALA A 62 -6.83 15.45 0.28
CA ALA A 62 -6.97 14.26 1.14
C ALA A 62 -6.17 14.29 2.45
N ASN A 63 -5.20 15.20 2.62
CA ASN A 63 -4.47 15.41 3.89
C ASN A 63 -4.93 16.67 4.66
N GLY A 64 -6.02 17.32 4.22
CA GLY A 64 -6.36 18.66 4.67
C GLY A 64 -5.58 19.74 3.91
N GLY A 65 -6.11 20.96 3.86
CA GLY A 65 -5.46 22.10 3.20
C GLY A 65 -6.10 22.61 1.90
N GLY A 66 -7.41 22.42 1.70
CA GLY A 66 -8.11 23.01 0.56
C GLY A 66 -9.63 22.83 0.60
N TRP A 67 -10.33 23.50 -0.32
CA TRP A 67 -11.74 23.21 -0.61
C TRP A 67 -11.83 21.86 -1.32
N ASP A 68 -12.45 20.88 -0.68
CA ASP A 68 -12.56 19.53 -1.26
C ASP A 68 -13.65 19.43 -2.32
N GLY A 69 -14.52 20.43 -2.43
CA GLY A 69 -15.53 20.58 -3.48
C GLY A 69 -16.09 19.25 -3.98
N PHE A 70 -15.60 18.84 -5.14
CA PHE A 70 -16.00 17.63 -5.85
C PHE A 70 -14.94 16.49 -5.84
N TRP A 71 -13.87 16.62 -5.07
CA TRP A 71 -12.72 15.71 -4.94
C TRP A 71 -13.00 14.44 -4.12
N TYR A 72 -14.12 13.77 -4.37
CA TYR A 72 -14.47 12.52 -3.72
C TYR A 72 -14.61 11.35 -4.69
N VAL A 73 -14.43 10.13 -4.19
CA VAL A 73 -14.68 8.90 -4.95
C VAL A 73 -16.02 8.30 -4.53
N GLY A 74 -16.94 8.11 -5.48
CA GLY A 74 -18.31 7.74 -5.15
C GLY A 74 -19.07 7.02 -6.26
N TYR A 75 -20.29 6.64 -5.96
CA TYR A 75 -21.26 5.96 -6.82
C TYR A 75 -21.68 6.78 -8.02
N ASN A 76 -21.80 8.09 -7.85
CA ASN A 76 -22.22 9.02 -8.88
C ASN A 76 -21.05 9.65 -9.64
N ARG A 77 -19.85 9.06 -9.56
CA ARG A 77 -18.66 9.63 -10.19
C ARG A 77 -17.60 8.61 -10.54
N VAL A 78 -17.06 8.72 -11.75
CA VAL A 78 -15.83 8.04 -12.15
C VAL A 78 -14.74 9.07 -12.44
N TRP A 79 -13.58 8.83 -11.85
CA TRP A 79 -12.34 9.52 -12.20
C TRP A 79 -11.62 8.71 -13.26
N ILE A 80 -11.17 9.36 -14.33
CA ILE A 80 -10.53 8.72 -15.47
C ILE A 80 -9.17 9.37 -15.67
N LYS A 81 -8.12 8.54 -15.66
CA LYS A 81 -6.74 8.97 -15.92
C LYS A 81 -6.21 8.31 -17.17
N LYS A 82 -5.74 9.12 -18.12
CA LYS A 82 -5.03 8.68 -19.32
C LYS A 82 -3.53 8.61 -19.01
N ILE A 83 -2.90 7.47 -19.31
CA ILE A 83 -1.46 7.24 -19.13
C ILE A 83 -0.90 6.52 -20.37
N PHE A 84 0.13 7.10 -20.99
CA PHE A 84 0.91 6.42 -22.01
C PHE A 84 1.94 5.49 -21.36
N ILE A 85 2.05 4.25 -21.85
CA ILE A 85 2.97 3.26 -21.28
C ILE A 85 3.96 2.82 -22.37
N PRO A 86 5.24 3.20 -22.27
CA PRO A 86 6.27 2.82 -23.24
C PRO A 86 6.45 1.31 -23.43
N GLU A 87 6.76 0.88 -24.66
CA GLU A 87 6.92 -0.54 -25.03
C GLU A 87 8.09 -1.24 -24.30
N ASN A 88 9.14 -0.50 -23.98
CA ASN A 88 10.32 -1.01 -23.28
C ASN A 88 10.07 -1.38 -21.81
N LEU A 89 8.88 -1.11 -21.27
CA LEU A 89 8.47 -1.48 -19.90
C LEU A 89 7.74 -2.83 -19.84
N SER A 90 7.64 -3.55 -20.95
CA SER A 90 6.96 -4.85 -21.03
C SER A 90 7.67 -5.99 -20.28
N ASN A 91 8.90 -5.76 -19.80
CA ASN A 91 9.70 -6.74 -19.06
C ASN A 91 9.36 -6.85 -17.57
N TYR A 92 8.53 -5.95 -17.03
CA TYR A 92 8.06 -6.01 -15.64
C TYR A 92 7.13 -7.21 -15.42
N LYS A 93 7.22 -7.85 -14.25
CA LYS A 93 6.47 -9.09 -13.98
C LYS A 93 5.07 -8.84 -13.44
N THR A 94 4.93 -7.83 -12.61
CA THR A 94 3.66 -7.54 -11.94
C THR A 94 3.31 -6.08 -12.14
N ALA A 95 2.01 -5.81 -12.28
CA ALA A 95 1.48 -4.47 -12.33
C ALA A 95 0.37 -4.27 -11.31
N PHE A 96 0.24 -3.03 -10.84
CA PHE A 96 -0.79 -2.62 -9.90
C PHE A 96 -1.36 -1.28 -10.32
N LEU A 97 -2.68 -1.15 -10.24
CA LEU A 97 -3.35 0.13 -10.33
C LEU A 97 -3.50 0.67 -8.91
N GLY A 98 -3.26 1.97 -8.73
CA GLY A 98 -3.40 2.57 -7.41
C GLY A 98 -4.10 3.90 -7.43
N ALA A 99 -4.66 4.23 -6.28
CA ALA A 99 -5.11 5.57 -5.98
C ALA A 99 -4.76 5.96 -4.55
N LYS A 100 -4.49 7.25 -4.32
CA LYS A 100 -4.22 7.79 -2.99
C LYS A 100 -5.48 8.40 -2.39
N LEU A 101 -5.95 7.83 -1.29
CA LEU A 101 -7.24 8.17 -0.67
C LEU A 101 -7.06 8.50 0.82
N GLY A 102 -7.88 9.42 1.33
CA GLY A 102 -7.90 9.79 2.73
C GLY A 102 -9.21 10.44 3.13
N ARG A 103 -9.27 10.95 4.37
CA ARG A 103 -10.41 11.68 4.93
C ARG A 103 -11.74 10.96 4.71
N MET A 104 -11.74 9.64 4.96
CA MET A 104 -12.96 8.87 4.93
C MET A 104 -13.92 9.38 6.01
N LYS A 105 -15.18 9.53 5.61
CA LYS A 105 -16.25 10.03 6.47
C LYS A 105 -16.73 8.91 7.38
N SER A 106 -17.05 9.28 8.62
CA SER A 106 -17.48 8.35 9.64
C SER A 106 -18.88 8.66 10.12
N GLN A 107 -19.59 7.62 10.55
CA GLN A 107 -20.92 7.71 11.11
C GLN A 107 -20.91 7.30 12.59
N GLN A 108 -21.84 7.89 13.34
CA GLN A 108 -22.01 7.62 14.76
C GLN A 108 -22.52 6.20 14.97
N VAL A 109 -21.84 5.41 15.80
CA VAL A 109 -22.33 4.09 16.19
C VAL A 109 -23.39 4.23 17.29
N TYR A 110 -24.48 3.48 17.17
CA TYR A 110 -25.55 3.41 18.17
C TYR A 110 -25.65 1.99 18.73
N LYS A 111 -25.67 1.86 20.07
CA LYS A 111 -25.91 0.59 20.77
C LYS A 111 -27.13 0.73 21.66
N ASN A 112 -28.10 -0.17 21.50
CA ASN A 112 -29.37 -0.15 22.25
C ASN A 112 -30.07 1.23 22.21
N GLY A 113 -30.06 1.88 21.05
CA GLY A 113 -30.67 3.20 20.84
C GLY A 113 -29.89 4.39 21.42
N LYS A 114 -28.70 4.18 21.99
CA LYS A 114 -27.84 5.25 22.51
C LYS A 114 -26.58 5.41 21.67
N ALA A 115 -26.22 6.67 21.36
CA ALA A 115 -24.96 6.99 20.70
C ALA A 115 -23.78 6.56 21.59
N THR A 116 -22.80 5.88 20.99
CA THR A 116 -21.52 5.57 21.65
C THR A 116 -20.51 6.69 21.41
N LEU A 117 -19.32 6.61 22.00
CA LEU A 117 -18.21 7.51 21.59
C LEU A 117 -17.49 7.00 20.33
N ASP A 118 -17.76 5.76 19.93
CA ASP A 118 -17.17 5.16 18.73
C ASP A 118 -17.85 5.66 17.45
N LYS A 119 -17.02 5.85 16.42
CA LYS A 119 -17.46 6.04 15.04
C LYS A 119 -16.93 4.92 14.15
N GLU A 120 -17.63 4.68 13.05
CA GLU A 120 -17.25 3.71 12.03
C GLU A 120 -17.29 4.35 10.64
N ALA A 121 -16.60 3.76 9.67
CA ALA A 121 -16.64 4.25 8.29
C ALA A 121 -18.06 4.13 7.72
N ILE A 122 -18.48 5.11 6.92
CA ILE A 122 -19.65 4.91 6.07
C ILE A 122 -19.36 3.74 5.12
N PRO A 123 -20.22 2.73 5.03
CA PRO A 123 -19.91 1.49 4.34
C PRO A 123 -19.81 1.68 2.82
N GLY A 124 -18.76 1.11 2.24
CA GLY A 124 -18.60 1.07 0.80
C GLY A 124 -17.30 0.44 0.34
N ASP A 125 -17.17 0.39 -0.97
CA ASP A 125 -16.03 -0.17 -1.68
C ASP A 125 -15.53 0.81 -2.73
N ILE A 126 -14.23 0.74 -3.03
CA ILE A 126 -13.61 1.51 -4.08
C ILE A 126 -13.05 0.52 -5.11
N TYR A 127 -13.40 0.72 -6.37
CA TYR A 127 -12.95 -0.09 -7.49
C TYR A 127 -12.07 0.72 -8.43
N ILE A 128 -11.15 0.01 -9.08
CA ILE A 128 -10.27 0.53 -10.10
C ILE A 128 -10.22 -0.43 -11.30
N ALA A 129 -10.05 0.10 -12.50
CA ALA A 129 -9.89 -0.71 -13.72
C ALA A 129 -9.03 0.01 -14.75
N ILE A 130 -8.37 -0.75 -15.62
CA ILE A 130 -7.60 -0.25 -16.77
C ILE A 130 -8.21 -0.77 -18.08
N SER A 131 -8.06 0.00 -19.15
CA SER A 131 -8.47 -0.38 -20.50
C SER A 131 -7.69 0.44 -21.53
N SER A 132 -7.44 -0.10 -22.73
CA SER A 132 -6.92 0.67 -23.87
C SER A 132 -7.94 1.61 -24.48
N THR A 133 -9.21 1.48 -24.07
CA THR A 133 -10.31 2.34 -24.50
C THR A 133 -11.01 2.92 -23.28
N ILE A 134 -11.83 3.95 -23.50
CA ILE A 134 -12.65 4.58 -22.46
C ILE A 134 -13.95 3.80 -22.19
N SER A 135 -13.78 2.49 -21.97
CA SER A 135 -14.82 1.54 -21.60
C SER A 135 -14.22 0.46 -20.70
N TRP A 136 -14.89 0.16 -19.58
CA TRP A 136 -14.38 -0.76 -18.56
C TRP A 136 -15.37 -1.88 -18.25
N GLN A 137 -15.13 -3.04 -18.85
CA GLN A 137 -15.93 -4.25 -18.64
C GLN A 137 -15.82 -4.74 -17.19
N LYS A 138 -16.89 -5.33 -16.67
CA LYS A 138 -16.94 -5.83 -15.28
C LYS A 138 -15.84 -6.83 -14.93
N SER A 139 -15.33 -7.58 -15.91
CA SER A 139 -14.23 -8.53 -15.74
C SER A 139 -12.89 -7.86 -15.39
N THR A 140 -12.69 -6.59 -15.76
CA THR A 140 -11.45 -5.85 -15.50
C THR A 140 -11.49 -5.08 -14.17
N TRP A 141 -12.63 -5.04 -13.50
CA TRP A 141 -12.77 -4.35 -12.22
C TRP A 141 -11.96 -5.05 -11.14
N LYS A 142 -11.18 -4.26 -10.40
CA LYS A 142 -10.45 -4.72 -9.23
C LYS A 142 -10.90 -3.93 -8.02
N LEU A 143 -11.21 -4.63 -6.93
CA LEU A 143 -11.40 -4.00 -5.64
C LEU A 143 -10.07 -3.37 -5.22
N LEU A 144 -10.07 -2.05 -5.00
CA LEU A 144 -8.91 -1.31 -4.55
C LEU A 144 -8.80 -1.35 -3.03
N THR A 145 -9.89 -0.99 -2.34
CA THR A 145 -9.96 -0.97 -0.88
C THR A 145 -11.41 -0.85 -0.40
N PHE A 146 -11.67 -1.23 0.85
CA PHE A 146 -12.92 -0.91 1.55
C PHE A 146 -12.80 0.43 2.27
N THR A 147 -13.91 1.13 2.46
CA THR A 147 -13.91 2.43 3.18
C THR A 147 -13.40 2.31 4.62
N SER A 148 -13.60 1.15 5.26
CA SER A 148 -13.08 0.86 6.60
C SER A 148 -11.56 0.80 6.70
N GLU A 149 -10.84 0.74 5.58
CA GLU A 149 -9.37 0.74 5.55
C GLU A 149 -8.77 2.11 5.22
N ILE A 150 -9.59 3.09 4.84
CA ILE A 150 -9.15 4.44 4.49
C ILE A 150 -9.08 5.28 5.78
N PRO A 151 -7.97 6.01 6.02
CA PRO A 151 -7.85 6.88 7.19
C PRO A 151 -9.00 7.88 7.29
N PHE A 152 -9.51 8.04 8.51
CA PHE A 152 -10.68 8.87 8.76
C PHE A 152 -10.34 10.36 8.71
N GLU A 153 -11.35 11.14 8.36
CA GLU A 153 -11.32 12.57 8.61
C GLU A 153 -11.37 12.85 10.11
N GLY A 154 -10.62 13.86 10.53
CA GLY A 154 -10.69 14.36 11.89
C GLY A 154 -12.06 14.94 12.23
N ASP A 155 -12.44 14.83 13.50
CA ASP A 155 -13.73 15.31 13.99
C ASP A 155 -13.51 16.40 15.03
N SER A 156 -14.31 17.46 14.96
CA SER A 156 -14.19 18.63 15.83
C SER A 156 -14.73 18.41 17.24
N GLU A 157 -15.56 17.37 17.44
CA GLU A 157 -16.28 17.12 18.69
C GLU A 157 -15.77 15.87 19.41
N LEU A 158 -15.42 14.82 18.67
CA LEU A 158 -15.03 13.52 19.22
C LEU A 158 -13.60 13.12 18.84
N ALA A 159 -12.88 12.54 19.80
CA ALA A 159 -11.61 11.89 19.53
C ALA A 159 -11.86 10.55 18.82
N ILE A 160 -11.65 10.53 17.51
CA ILE A 160 -11.84 9.34 16.68
C ILE A 160 -10.51 8.62 16.48
N GLU A 161 -10.52 7.30 16.67
CA GLU A 161 -9.41 6.44 16.30
C GLU A 161 -9.34 6.29 14.77
N GLN A 162 -8.15 6.05 14.21
CA GLN A 162 -7.94 5.82 12.77
C GLN A 162 -7.90 7.08 11.87
N ILE A 163 -7.85 8.28 12.45
CA ILE A 163 -7.48 9.51 11.72
C ILE A 163 -6.03 9.38 11.23
N GLY A 164 -5.76 9.85 10.02
CA GLY A 164 -4.40 9.87 9.49
C GLY A 164 -4.28 10.52 8.11
N GLU A 165 -3.06 10.58 7.60
CA GLU A 165 -2.78 11.05 6.24
C GLU A 165 -3.30 10.06 5.19
N SER A 166 -3.66 10.57 4.02
CA SER A 166 -4.02 9.79 2.85
C SER A 166 -2.93 8.79 2.46
N GLN A 167 -3.36 7.62 2.02
CA GLN A 167 -2.50 6.47 1.73
C GLN A 167 -2.72 5.97 0.31
N TRP A 168 -1.65 5.44 -0.29
CA TRP A 168 -1.74 4.72 -1.56
C TRP A 168 -2.34 3.33 -1.32
N PHE A 169 -3.40 3.03 -2.06
CA PHE A 169 -3.97 1.71 -2.16
C PHE A 169 -3.61 1.14 -3.53
N TRP A 170 -3.34 -0.16 -3.61
CA TRP A 170 -2.86 -0.83 -4.82
C TRP A 170 -3.66 -2.11 -5.07
N ALA A 171 -4.11 -2.29 -6.31
CA ALA A 171 -4.79 -3.48 -6.78
C ALA A 171 -3.97 -4.15 -7.88
N LYS A 172 -3.59 -5.40 -7.66
CA LYS A 172 -2.84 -6.21 -8.64
C LYS A 172 -3.68 -6.44 -9.89
N ILE A 173 -3.06 -6.22 -11.05
CA ILE A 173 -3.64 -6.55 -12.37
C ILE A 173 -2.71 -7.50 -13.14
N PRO A 174 -3.27 -8.32 -14.05
CA PRO A 174 -2.49 -9.00 -15.07
C PRO A 174 -1.71 -8.00 -15.94
N ILE A 175 -0.43 -8.28 -16.21
CA ILE A 175 0.36 -7.49 -17.18
C ILE A 175 -0.31 -7.48 -18.57
N SER A 176 -1.04 -8.54 -18.93
CA SER A 176 -1.79 -8.63 -20.19
C SER A 176 -2.92 -7.59 -20.33
N ASP A 177 -3.37 -6.99 -19.22
CA ASP A 177 -4.40 -5.94 -19.26
C ASP A 177 -3.79 -4.58 -19.66
N ILE A 178 -2.46 -4.48 -19.68
CA ILE A 178 -1.72 -3.28 -20.05
C ILE A 178 -1.42 -3.28 -21.54
N SER A 179 -1.75 -2.16 -22.16
CA SER A 179 -1.45 -1.89 -23.55
C SER A 179 -0.16 -1.08 -23.69
N PHE A 180 0.96 -1.78 -23.84
CA PHE A 180 2.28 -1.17 -24.04
C PHE A 180 2.39 -0.51 -25.43
N GLY A 181 3.16 0.57 -25.52
CA GLY A 181 3.32 1.38 -26.73
C GLY A 181 2.14 2.30 -27.06
N GLN A 182 1.11 2.34 -26.21
CA GLN A 182 -0.10 3.14 -26.44
C GLN A 182 -0.70 3.69 -25.14
N ASP A 183 -1.77 4.48 -25.31
CA ASP A 183 -2.51 5.07 -24.20
C ASP A 183 -3.38 4.04 -23.48
N ASN A 184 -3.43 4.16 -22.16
CA ASN A 184 -4.28 3.39 -21.28
C ASN A 184 -5.14 4.34 -20.44
N TYR A 185 -6.35 3.90 -20.11
CA TYR A 185 -7.31 4.67 -19.34
C TYR A 185 -7.64 3.92 -18.05
N ILE A 186 -7.32 4.55 -16.92
CA ILE A 186 -7.58 4.03 -15.58
C ILE A 186 -8.84 4.71 -15.04
N ALA A 187 -9.87 3.93 -14.70
CA ALA A 187 -11.08 4.40 -14.05
C ALA A 187 -11.08 4.08 -12.55
N LEU A 188 -11.55 5.01 -11.72
CA LEU A 188 -11.71 4.87 -10.27
C LEU A 188 -13.11 5.35 -9.84
N TRP A 189 -13.84 4.51 -9.12
CA TRP A 189 -15.21 4.80 -8.67
C TRP A 189 -15.61 3.94 -7.46
N SER A 190 -16.83 4.12 -6.94
CA SER A 190 -17.43 3.23 -5.94
C SER A 190 -18.69 2.56 -6.47
N THR A 191 -19.02 1.35 -6.03
CA THR A 191 -20.33 0.73 -6.31
C THR A 191 -21.37 1.03 -5.24
N SER A 192 -20.97 1.60 -4.10
CA SER A 192 -21.83 1.86 -2.95
C SER A 192 -22.61 3.16 -3.08
N SER A 193 -23.95 3.07 -3.15
CA SER A 193 -24.84 4.25 -3.22
C SER A 193 -24.77 5.17 -1.99
N TYR A 194 -24.18 4.72 -0.88
CA TYR A 194 -23.93 5.56 0.29
C TYR A 194 -22.87 6.63 0.01
N LEU A 195 -21.92 6.34 -0.90
CA LEU A 195 -20.83 7.24 -1.28
C LEU A 195 -21.27 8.09 -2.47
N ASN A 196 -22.08 9.13 -2.27
CA ASN A 196 -22.66 9.91 -3.38
C ASN A 196 -22.39 11.41 -3.32
N ASN A 197 -21.62 11.86 -2.35
CA ASN A 197 -21.20 13.25 -2.18
C ASN A 197 -19.97 13.33 -1.26
N THR A 198 -19.37 14.50 -1.19
CA THR A 198 -18.18 14.79 -0.37
C THR A 198 -18.40 14.59 1.14
N ALA A 199 -19.63 14.69 1.64
CA ALA A 199 -19.95 14.51 3.07
C ALA A 199 -20.00 13.03 3.50
N ASN A 200 -20.12 12.10 2.54
CA ASN A 200 -20.20 10.66 2.83
C ASN A 200 -19.06 9.83 2.24
N SER A 201 -18.25 10.41 1.36
CA SER A 201 -17.30 9.69 0.51
C SER A 201 -15.85 9.97 0.90
N PRO A 202 -14.91 9.05 0.62
CA PRO A 202 -13.49 9.33 0.79
C PRO A 202 -13.02 10.37 -0.23
N ILE A 203 -12.00 11.13 0.17
CA ILE A 203 -11.38 12.17 -0.65
C ILE A 203 -10.19 11.58 -1.39
N ILE A 204 -10.12 11.83 -2.71
CA ILE A 204 -8.95 11.48 -3.52
C ILE A 204 -7.90 12.58 -3.43
N ALA A 205 -6.65 12.21 -3.21
CA ALA A 205 -5.56 13.17 -3.16
C ALA A 205 -5.29 13.76 -4.56
N ALA A 206 -4.67 14.94 -4.58
CA ALA A 206 -4.19 15.55 -5.82
C ALA A 206 -2.78 16.08 -5.70
N ALA A 207 -2.16 16.25 -6.85
CA ALA A 207 -0.96 17.07 -7.04
C ALA A 207 -1.31 18.26 -7.94
N TRP A 208 -0.41 19.22 -8.05
CA TRP A 208 -0.50 20.22 -9.11
C TRP A 208 -0.40 19.52 -10.47
N GLY A 209 -1.31 19.88 -11.36
CA GLY A 209 -1.36 19.35 -12.73
C GLY A 209 -0.46 20.13 -13.68
N ASP A 210 -0.28 19.56 -14.86
CA ASP A 210 0.40 20.19 -15.98
C ASP A 210 -0.61 20.78 -16.97
N LYS A 211 -0.11 21.36 -18.07
CA LYS A 211 -0.97 21.91 -19.12
C LYS A 211 -1.74 20.84 -19.91
N ASP A 212 -1.36 19.57 -19.77
CA ASP A 212 -1.93 18.46 -20.54
C ASP A 212 -3.25 17.95 -19.95
N THR A 213 -4.23 17.70 -20.81
CA THR A 213 -5.55 17.18 -20.44
C THR A 213 -5.56 15.65 -20.39
N ASN A 214 -4.98 15.08 -19.34
CA ASN A 214 -4.91 13.63 -19.15
C ASN A 214 -5.85 13.09 -18.07
N SER A 215 -6.63 13.96 -17.41
CA SER A 215 -7.50 13.58 -16.30
C SER A 215 -8.91 14.10 -16.53
N PHE A 216 -9.90 13.24 -16.26
CA PHE A 216 -11.29 13.51 -16.56
C PHE A 216 -12.20 13.04 -15.43
N ILE A 217 -13.37 13.67 -15.34
CA ILE A 217 -14.45 13.29 -14.45
C ILE A 217 -15.71 13.07 -15.29
N ASN A 218 -16.43 11.99 -14.99
CA ASN A 218 -17.82 11.82 -15.38
C ASN A 218 -18.66 11.61 -14.11
N ASP A 219 -19.66 12.47 -13.93
CA ASP A 219 -20.56 12.54 -12.77
C ASP A 219 -21.98 12.01 -13.05
N GLU A 220 -22.16 11.29 -14.16
CA GLU A 220 -23.45 10.76 -14.61
C GLU A 220 -23.59 9.26 -14.34
N ILE A 221 -22.53 8.62 -13.83
CA ILE A 221 -22.53 7.20 -13.54
C ILE A 221 -23.38 6.87 -12.31
N ARG A 222 -23.71 5.58 -12.16
CA ARG A 222 -24.45 5.04 -11.01
C ARG A 222 -23.87 3.70 -10.59
N GLY A 223 -22.71 3.75 -9.94
CA GLY A 223 -21.96 2.60 -9.43
C GLY A 223 -21.26 1.77 -10.51
N ILE A 224 -21.39 2.17 -11.77
CA ILE A 224 -20.93 1.43 -12.94
C ILE A 224 -20.21 2.43 -13.85
N PRO A 225 -18.90 2.26 -14.11
CA PRO A 225 -18.17 3.11 -15.04
C PRO A 225 -18.72 2.89 -16.48
N PRO A 226 -18.47 3.81 -17.41
CA PRO A 226 -18.93 3.69 -18.80
C PRO A 226 -18.55 2.33 -19.40
N GLN A 227 -19.56 1.59 -19.87
CA GLN A 227 -19.39 0.28 -20.52
C GLN A 227 -19.19 0.42 -22.03
N HIS A 228 -19.55 1.57 -22.59
CA HIS A 228 -19.37 1.91 -23.99
C HIS A 228 -18.94 3.37 -24.08
N PHE A 229 -18.17 3.71 -25.10
CA PHE A 229 -17.82 5.09 -25.35
C PHE A 229 -19.08 5.92 -25.68
N SER A 230 -19.21 7.05 -25.01
CA SER A 230 -20.14 8.12 -25.34
C SER A 230 -19.40 9.45 -25.37
N THR A 231 -19.97 10.45 -26.05
CA THR A 231 -19.44 11.83 -26.05
C THR A 231 -19.35 12.44 -24.65
N THR A 232 -20.10 11.93 -23.68
CA THR A 232 -20.07 12.36 -22.27
C THR A 232 -19.12 11.54 -21.40
N THR A 233 -18.45 10.51 -21.93
CA THR A 233 -17.53 9.67 -21.14
C THR A 233 -16.37 10.47 -20.55
N LEU A 234 -15.82 11.42 -21.31
CA LEU A 234 -14.76 12.34 -20.89
C LEU A 234 -15.32 13.76 -20.67
N LYS A 235 -16.37 13.88 -19.86
CA LYS A 235 -17.18 15.10 -19.72
C LYS A 235 -16.41 16.32 -19.22
N SER A 236 -15.69 16.19 -18.10
CA SER A 236 -15.01 17.32 -17.45
C SER A 236 -13.51 17.08 -17.38
N THR A 237 -12.74 17.86 -18.12
CA THR A 237 -11.27 17.83 -18.12
C THR A 237 -10.70 18.54 -16.90
N LEU A 238 -9.65 17.98 -16.31
CA LEU A 238 -8.87 18.60 -15.24
C LEU A 238 -7.51 19.03 -15.77
N THR A 239 -7.09 20.25 -15.43
CA THR A 239 -5.81 20.83 -15.88
C THR A 239 -4.99 21.35 -14.71
N VAL A 240 -5.59 22.08 -13.77
CA VAL A 240 -4.86 22.70 -12.65
C VAL A 240 -4.39 21.67 -11.62
N PHE A 241 -5.16 20.61 -11.43
CA PHE A 241 -4.91 19.57 -10.44
C PHE A 241 -5.05 18.20 -11.08
N ASP A 242 -4.19 17.29 -10.66
CA ASP A 242 -4.20 15.93 -11.15
C ASP A 242 -4.59 14.95 -10.04
N PRO A 243 -5.61 14.09 -10.23
CA PRO A 243 -5.93 13.05 -9.27
C PRO A 243 -4.79 12.06 -9.07
N ALA A 244 -4.64 11.62 -7.83
CA ALA A 244 -3.69 10.60 -7.43
C ALA A 244 -4.14 9.22 -7.92
N ILE A 245 -3.98 8.97 -9.21
CA ILE A 245 -4.20 7.68 -9.88
C ILE A 245 -2.89 7.31 -10.57
N ALA A 246 -2.41 6.10 -10.34
CA ALA A 246 -1.11 5.65 -10.80
C ALA A 246 -1.10 4.19 -11.25
N LEU A 247 -0.09 3.84 -12.04
CA LEU A 247 0.28 2.46 -12.35
C LEU A 247 1.65 2.18 -11.70
N LYS A 248 1.75 1.13 -10.88
CA LYS A 248 3.00 0.62 -10.31
C LYS A 248 3.41 -0.64 -11.07
N LEU A 249 4.60 -0.63 -11.67
CA LEU A 249 5.22 -1.78 -12.32
C LEU A 249 6.31 -2.34 -11.41
N VAL A 250 6.25 -3.63 -11.10
CA VAL A 250 7.13 -4.29 -10.13
C VAL A 250 7.98 -5.36 -10.82
N PRO A 251 9.32 -5.27 -10.74
CA PRO A 251 10.21 -6.26 -11.31
C PRO A 251 10.20 -7.53 -10.47
N GLU A 252 10.74 -8.63 -11.01
CA GLU A 252 10.95 -9.83 -10.20
C GLU A 252 12.11 -9.61 -9.24
N LEU A 253 11.82 -9.54 -7.94
CA LEU A 253 12.84 -9.59 -6.90
C LEU A 253 12.28 -10.31 -5.67
N LEU A 254 12.83 -11.48 -5.39
CA LEU A 254 12.52 -12.23 -4.18
C LEU A 254 13.46 -11.80 -3.07
N GLN A 255 12.89 -11.32 -1.97
CA GLN A 255 13.63 -11.06 -0.74
C GLN A 255 12.89 -11.59 0.48
N ASN A 256 13.66 -11.91 1.52
CA ASN A 256 13.11 -12.40 2.77
C ASN A 256 12.84 -11.23 3.71
N ILE A 257 11.64 -11.23 4.29
CA ILE A 257 11.27 -10.35 5.40
C ILE A 257 11.12 -11.25 6.64
N THR A 258 11.80 -10.89 7.72
CA THR A 258 11.71 -11.59 9.01
C THR A 258 10.88 -10.76 9.99
N ILE A 259 9.89 -11.38 10.62
CA ILE A 259 8.97 -10.70 11.54
C ILE A 259 8.94 -11.45 12.87
N GLY A 260 9.19 -10.74 13.97
CA GLY A 260 9.09 -11.27 15.33
C GLY A 260 8.20 -10.40 16.21
N ILE A 261 7.28 -11.01 16.95
CA ILE A 261 6.53 -10.34 18.02
C ILE A 261 7.42 -10.37 19.27
N MET A 262 7.94 -9.20 19.66
CA MET A 262 8.95 -9.06 20.71
C MET A 262 8.35 -8.99 22.11
N GLY A 263 7.10 -8.57 22.23
CA GLY A 263 6.44 -8.45 23.51
C GLY A 263 5.03 -7.88 23.42
N ILE A 264 4.29 -8.08 24.51
CA ILE A 264 2.92 -7.58 24.68
C ILE A 264 2.87 -6.82 26.00
N SER A 265 2.34 -5.61 25.98
CA SER A 265 2.11 -4.82 27.20
C SER A 265 0.67 -4.30 27.27
N ASN A 266 0.31 -3.76 28.43
CA ASN A 266 -0.93 -3.03 28.60
C ASN A 266 -0.74 -1.61 28.06
N GLY A 267 -1.69 -1.16 27.23
CA GLY A 267 -1.77 0.21 26.73
C GLY A 267 -2.64 1.09 27.62
N GLU A 268 -3.44 1.94 27.00
CA GLU A 268 -4.39 2.84 27.67
C GLU A 268 -5.31 2.08 28.64
N LYS A 269 -5.33 2.52 29.91
CA LYS A 269 -6.12 1.88 30.97
C LYS A 269 -7.63 1.97 30.72
N ILE A 270 -8.11 3.09 30.18
CA ILE A 270 -9.56 3.34 29.99
C ILE A 270 -10.14 2.40 28.93
N SER A 271 -9.42 2.21 27.83
CA SER A 271 -9.82 1.36 26.70
C SER A 271 -9.29 -0.08 26.83
N GLU A 272 -8.50 -0.37 27.88
CA GLU A 272 -7.86 -1.66 28.14
C GLU A 272 -7.10 -2.21 26.93
N LYS A 273 -6.48 -1.31 26.16
CA LYS A 273 -5.74 -1.68 24.96
C LYS A 273 -4.58 -2.61 25.29
N LYS A 274 -4.27 -3.50 24.36
CA LYS A 274 -3.03 -4.28 24.34
C LYS A 274 -2.11 -3.72 23.28
N VAL A 275 -0.82 -3.61 23.62
CA VAL A 275 0.22 -3.08 22.74
C VAL A 275 1.17 -4.21 22.37
N PHE A 276 1.36 -4.41 21.07
CA PHE A 276 2.20 -5.47 20.50
C PHE A 276 3.43 -4.84 19.86
N TYR A 277 4.61 -5.16 20.38
CA TYR A 277 5.89 -4.70 19.85
C TYR A 277 6.41 -5.70 18.84
N SER A 278 6.74 -5.26 17.63
CA SER A 278 7.21 -6.14 16.57
C SER A 278 8.54 -5.67 16.00
N SER A 279 9.43 -6.61 15.73
CA SER A 279 10.63 -6.40 14.93
C SER A 279 10.34 -6.88 13.51
N ILE A 280 10.60 -6.03 12.52
CA ILE A 280 10.46 -6.34 11.10
C ILE A 280 11.79 -6.01 10.46
N LEU A 281 12.45 -7.04 9.93
CA LEU A 281 13.74 -6.94 9.25
C LEU A 281 13.55 -7.32 7.78
N GLY A 282 13.87 -6.39 6.89
CA GLY A 282 13.80 -6.53 5.45
C GLY A 282 14.14 -5.21 4.78
N ASN A 283 14.47 -5.23 3.50
CA ASN A 283 14.79 -4.02 2.76
C ASN A 283 13.51 -3.33 2.30
N GLU A 284 13.45 -2.01 2.41
CA GLU A 284 12.37 -1.19 1.84
C GLU A 284 10.96 -1.70 2.18
N ILE A 285 10.69 -1.92 3.47
CA ILE A 285 9.36 -2.29 3.95
C ILE A 285 8.38 -1.16 3.61
N GLU A 286 7.39 -1.45 2.77
CA GLU A 286 6.37 -0.50 2.35
C GLU A 286 5.32 -0.30 3.44
N LYS A 287 4.87 -1.40 4.06
CA LYS A 287 3.86 -1.36 5.11
C LYS A 287 3.78 -2.65 5.93
N ALA A 288 3.25 -2.52 7.14
CA ALA A 288 2.98 -3.61 8.06
C ALA A 288 1.57 -3.50 8.66
N TRP A 289 0.93 -4.64 8.91
CA TRP A 289 -0.40 -4.70 9.50
C TRP A 289 -0.54 -5.87 10.47
N PHE A 290 -1.56 -5.79 11.31
CA PHE A 290 -1.89 -6.81 12.30
C PHE A 290 -3.08 -7.62 11.84
N GLU A 291 -3.05 -8.94 12.03
CA GLU A 291 -4.17 -9.82 11.72
C GLU A 291 -4.60 -10.63 12.94
N ILE A 292 -5.91 -10.86 13.04
CA ILE A 292 -6.55 -11.66 14.09
C ILE A 292 -7.37 -12.77 13.43
N SER A 293 -7.39 -13.94 14.07
CA SER A 293 -8.19 -15.09 13.67
C SER A 293 -8.76 -15.78 14.91
N GLU A 294 -10.02 -16.22 14.85
CA GLU A 294 -10.64 -17.06 15.90
C GLU A 294 -10.25 -18.53 15.75
N ASP A 295 -9.97 -18.97 14.53
CA ASP A 295 -9.84 -20.39 14.15
C ASP A 295 -8.45 -20.74 13.58
N ASN A 296 -7.52 -19.79 13.58
CA ASN A 296 -6.20 -19.87 12.97
C ASN A 296 -6.23 -20.10 11.44
N LYS A 297 -7.37 -19.89 10.78
CA LYS A 297 -7.58 -20.14 9.35
C LYS A 297 -8.08 -18.90 8.63
N ASN A 298 -9.11 -18.26 9.17
CA ASN A 298 -9.71 -17.04 8.65
C ASN A 298 -9.11 -15.84 9.37
N TRP A 299 -8.28 -15.09 8.64
CA TRP A 299 -7.54 -13.95 9.16
C TRP A 299 -8.19 -12.65 8.71
N LYS A 300 -8.41 -11.74 9.66
CA LYS A 300 -8.91 -10.39 9.39
C LYS A 300 -7.86 -9.37 9.82
N LYS A 301 -7.56 -8.44 8.92
CA LYS A 301 -6.74 -7.26 9.25
C LYS A 301 -7.45 -6.45 10.32
N HIS A 302 -6.71 -6.03 11.34
CA HIS A 302 -7.25 -5.28 12.46
C HIS A 302 -6.41 -4.02 12.73
N GLY A 303 -7.09 -2.90 12.90
CA GLY A 303 -6.47 -1.60 13.12
C GLY A 303 -5.83 -1.01 11.86
N LEU A 304 -5.07 0.07 12.07
CA LEU A 304 -4.37 0.77 10.99
C LEU A 304 -3.15 -0.01 10.50
N THR A 305 -2.82 0.23 9.24
CA THR A 305 -1.54 -0.15 8.65
C THR A 305 -0.46 0.83 9.07
N ILE A 306 0.72 0.33 9.44
CA ILE A 306 1.89 1.13 9.79
C ILE A 306 2.83 1.16 8.59
N TYR A 307 3.19 2.34 8.12
CA TYR A 307 4.02 2.52 6.92
C TYR A 307 5.50 2.75 7.24
N THR A 308 5.83 3.10 8.48
CA THR A 308 7.21 3.37 8.92
C THR A 308 7.47 2.82 10.30
N SER A 309 8.73 2.48 10.59
CA SER A 309 9.13 2.07 11.94
C SER A 309 8.92 3.21 12.96
N PRO A 310 8.59 2.93 14.23
CA PRO A 310 8.52 1.60 14.86
C PRO A 310 7.20 0.85 14.60
N TYR A 311 7.27 -0.47 14.47
CA TYR A 311 6.10 -1.34 14.23
C TYR A 311 5.45 -1.77 15.55
N ILE A 312 4.56 -0.91 16.06
CA ILE A 312 3.87 -1.11 17.33
C ILE A 312 2.37 -1.01 17.12
N PHE A 313 1.65 -2.10 17.40
CA PHE A 313 0.21 -2.19 17.15
C PHE A 313 -0.58 -2.09 18.46
N SER A 314 -1.65 -1.31 18.45
CA SER A 314 -2.59 -1.22 19.58
C SER A 314 -3.92 -1.85 19.22
N ILE A 315 -4.42 -2.72 20.09
CA ILE A 315 -5.67 -3.45 19.89
C ILE A 315 -6.56 -3.20 21.08
N ASN A 316 -7.82 -2.83 20.83
CA ASN A 316 -8.85 -2.75 21.84
C ASN A 316 -9.62 -4.08 21.88
N PRO A 317 -9.44 -4.93 22.90
CA PRO A 317 -10.10 -6.23 22.97
C PRO A 317 -11.64 -6.14 22.94
N LYS A 318 -12.22 -5.04 23.43
CA LYS A 318 -13.68 -4.82 23.47
C LYS A 318 -14.29 -4.54 22.09
N LYS A 319 -13.48 -4.10 21.13
CA LYS A 319 -13.92 -3.82 19.74
C LYS A 319 -13.87 -5.06 18.85
N LEU A 320 -13.28 -6.14 19.35
CA LEU A 320 -13.24 -7.37 18.61
C LEU A 320 -14.63 -8.03 18.69
N ALA A 321 -15.42 -7.83 17.64
CA ALA A 321 -16.71 -8.48 17.48
C ALA A 321 -16.46 -9.94 17.10
N PHE A 322 -16.40 -10.81 18.11
CA PHE A 322 -16.36 -12.25 17.90
C PHE A 322 -17.78 -12.80 17.93
N GLU A 323 -18.09 -13.69 17.00
CA GLU A 323 -19.37 -14.39 17.04
C GLU A 323 -19.38 -15.26 18.30
N LYS A 324 -20.30 -14.99 19.23
CA LYS A 324 -20.50 -15.84 20.41
C LYS A 324 -21.01 -17.20 19.98
N HIS A 325 -20.13 -18.11 19.59
CA HIS A 325 -20.45 -19.51 19.47
C HIS A 325 -20.67 -20.09 20.88
N GLY A 326 -21.94 -20.31 21.26
CA GLY A 326 -22.28 -21.01 22.48
C GLY A 326 -23.64 -20.67 23.09
N LYS A 327 -24.74 -20.96 22.38
CA LYS A 327 -25.96 -21.43 23.05
C LYS A 327 -25.98 -22.95 22.98
N GLU A 328 -25.16 -23.59 23.80
CA GLU A 328 -25.46 -24.96 24.18
C GLU A 328 -26.61 -24.92 25.19
N ASN A 329 -27.73 -25.49 24.78
CA ASN A 329 -28.86 -25.80 25.63
C ASN A 329 -28.40 -26.74 26.73
N ASN A 330 -28.12 -26.24 27.93
CA ASN A 330 -28.14 -27.07 29.13
C ASN A 330 -28.72 -26.28 30.31
N LYS A 331 -30.03 -26.45 30.50
CA LYS A 331 -30.68 -26.26 31.81
C LYS A 331 -30.11 -27.34 32.72
N ASN A 332 -28.99 -27.06 33.38
CA ASN A 332 -28.51 -27.64 34.65
C ASN A 332 -26.98 -27.49 34.71
N GLN A 333 -26.50 -26.35 35.19
CA GLN A 333 -25.21 -26.29 35.86
C GLN A 333 -25.17 -25.04 36.74
N HIS A 334 -25.24 -25.29 38.04
CA HIS A 334 -24.81 -24.35 39.07
C HIS A 334 -23.33 -24.03 38.87
N GLU A 335 -22.99 -22.75 39.09
CA GLU A 335 -21.63 -22.23 39.35
C GLU A 335 -20.51 -22.69 38.41
N ILE A 336 -20.41 -22.04 37.25
CA ILE A 336 -19.11 -21.86 36.58
C ILE A 336 -18.91 -20.35 36.41
N SER A 337 -17.85 -19.84 37.01
CA SER A 337 -17.42 -18.44 37.02
C SER A 337 -17.43 -17.81 35.63
N ASN A 338 -18.10 -16.66 35.51
CA ASN A 338 -18.31 -15.82 34.31
C ASN A 338 -17.04 -15.16 33.73
N ASN A 339 -15.90 -15.85 33.65
CA ASN A 339 -14.77 -15.38 32.85
C ASN A 339 -14.86 -16.05 31.48
N LEU A 340 -15.49 -15.38 30.52
CA LEU A 340 -15.43 -15.82 29.13
C LEU A 340 -14.00 -15.58 28.63
N PHE A 341 -13.20 -16.65 28.59
CA PHE A 341 -11.90 -16.62 27.94
C PHE A 341 -12.13 -16.70 26.45
N LEU A 342 -11.77 -15.65 25.76
CA LEU A 342 -11.83 -15.64 24.32
C LEU A 342 -10.44 -15.94 23.77
N ARG A 343 -10.32 -17.13 23.18
CA ARG A 343 -9.10 -17.64 22.54
C ARG A 343 -9.00 -17.04 21.15
N ILE A 344 -7.88 -16.38 20.84
CA ILE A 344 -7.60 -15.86 19.50
C ILE A 344 -6.16 -16.09 19.09
N PHE A 345 -5.97 -16.13 17.78
CA PHE A 345 -4.69 -16.19 17.11
C PHE A 345 -4.37 -14.84 16.52
N ILE A 346 -3.13 -14.43 16.67
CA ILE A 346 -2.64 -13.17 16.14
C ILE A 346 -1.38 -13.39 15.32
N ARG A 347 -1.14 -12.49 14.37
CA ARG A 347 0.14 -12.38 13.66
C ARG A 347 0.35 -10.97 13.14
N VAL A 348 1.61 -10.66 12.85
CA VAL A 348 2.01 -9.43 12.18
C VAL A 348 2.44 -9.77 10.77
N CYS A 349 2.01 -8.97 9.81
CA CYS A 349 2.34 -9.13 8.41
C CYS A 349 3.07 -7.87 7.92
N ALA A 350 3.93 -8.04 6.92
CA ALA A 350 4.60 -6.94 6.26
C ALA A 350 4.75 -7.23 4.78
N ILE A 351 4.85 -6.16 4.00
CA ILE A 351 5.13 -6.19 2.57
C ILE A 351 6.18 -5.13 2.24
N ASP A 352 7.10 -5.48 1.34
CA ASP A 352 8.07 -4.54 0.80
C ASP A 352 7.59 -3.89 -0.50
N ILE A 353 8.39 -2.96 -1.04
CA ILE A 353 8.07 -2.27 -2.30
C ILE A 353 8.01 -3.22 -3.51
N TRP A 354 8.64 -4.40 -3.45
CA TRP A 354 8.63 -5.44 -4.49
C TRP A 354 7.49 -6.46 -4.33
N GLU A 355 6.60 -6.23 -3.37
CA GLU A 355 5.40 -7.05 -3.10
C GLU A 355 5.71 -8.43 -2.51
N ASN A 356 6.89 -8.63 -1.90
CA ASN A 356 7.12 -9.82 -1.09
C ASN A 356 6.41 -9.66 0.25
N ILE A 357 5.60 -10.66 0.61
CA ILE A 357 4.82 -10.66 1.84
C ILE A 357 5.44 -11.66 2.81
N ALA A 358 5.65 -11.22 4.05
CA ALA A 358 5.97 -12.10 5.16
C ALA A 358 4.96 -11.97 6.30
N LYS A 359 4.95 -13.00 7.14
CA LYS A 359 4.09 -13.13 8.31
C LYS A 359 4.95 -13.60 9.48
N SER A 360 4.69 -13.09 10.67
CA SER A 360 5.26 -13.66 11.89
C SER A 360 4.72 -15.07 12.13
N ASP A 361 5.37 -15.79 13.04
CA ASP A 361 4.73 -16.94 13.68
C ASP A 361 3.40 -16.51 14.31
N THR A 362 2.44 -17.43 14.29
CA THR A 362 1.16 -17.23 14.96
C THR A 362 1.36 -17.29 16.47
N LEU A 363 0.87 -16.27 17.19
CA LEU A 363 0.78 -16.30 18.64
C LEU A 363 -0.68 -16.53 19.07
N GLU A 364 -0.88 -17.48 19.96
CA GLU A 364 -2.17 -17.72 20.61
C GLU A 364 -2.26 -16.88 21.89
N ILE A 365 -3.35 -16.12 22.05
CA ILE A 365 -3.59 -15.32 23.25
C ILE A 365 -5.02 -15.53 23.77
N PHE A 366 -5.19 -15.39 25.08
CA PHE A 366 -6.48 -15.46 25.75
C PHE A 366 -6.86 -14.07 26.26
N ILE A 367 -7.99 -13.56 25.76
CA ILE A 367 -8.60 -12.31 26.24
C ILE A 367 -9.58 -12.68 27.36
N VAL A 368 -9.37 -12.10 28.53
CA VAL A 368 -10.31 -12.22 29.66
C VAL A 368 -11.25 -11.04 29.62
N ASP A 369 -12.52 -11.27 29.29
CA ASP A 369 -13.56 -10.27 29.48
C ASP A 369 -13.94 -10.27 30.96
N LYS A 370 -13.37 -9.32 31.73
CA LYS A 370 -13.83 -9.08 33.10
C LYS A 370 -15.14 -8.31 32.99
N THR A 371 -16.25 -9.02 32.99
CA THR A 371 -17.53 -8.36 33.28
C THR A 371 -17.49 -7.92 34.73
N ASP A 372 -17.19 -6.64 34.95
CA ASP A 372 -17.27 -6.02 36.27
C ASP A 372 -18.70 -6.18 36.79
N LYS A 373 -18.89 -7.08 37.76
CA LYS A 373 -20.05 -7.02 38.65
C LYS A 373 -19.87 -5.79 39.53
N LYS A 374 -20.68 -4.75 39.27
CA LYS A 374 -20.93 -3.69 40.25
C LYS A 374 -21.85 -4.20 41.35
#